data_AF-A0A950LN36-F1
#
_entry.id   AF-A0A950LN36-F1
#
_cell.length_a   1.000
_cell.length_b   1.000
_cell.length_c   1.000
_cell.angle_alpha   90.00
_cell.angle_beta   90.00
_cell.angle_gamma   90.00
#
_symmetry.space_group_name_H-M   'P 1'
#
loop_
_entity.id
_entity.type
_entity.pdbx_description
1 polymer ?
#
loop_
_entity_poly.entity_id
_entity_poly.type
_entity_poly.pdbx_seq_one_letter_code
_entity_poly.pdbx_strand_id
1 'polypeptide(L)'
;MPLTLSSGRHFGLPYINAAAFQPPPVDANGNFTRFGDEPNGAIRALNSWQIDLALTKETKLTERTSLEFAVQAFNIFNHIQLGDPGNLTLAYVDTTVANRPGSLASAGGFGIISTTVNFNNNNDNGASPNTGTGLPRQIQFMVRVKF
;
A
#
# COMPACT_ATOMS: atom_id res chain seq x y z
N MET A 1 2.87 14.26 -1.75
CA MET A 1 3.28 14.39 -0.34
C MET A 1 3.21 13.01 0.31
N PRO A 2 4.25 12.55 1.01
CA PRO A 2 4.18 11.31 1.78
C PRO A 2 3.14 11.40 2.88
N LEU A 3 2.31 10.37 3.05
CA LEU A 3 1.32 10.35 4.12
C LEU A 3 2.03 10.05 5.45
N THR A 4 2.02 11.04 6.34
CA THR A 4 2.38 10.86 7.75
C THR A 4 1.10 10.70 8.57
N LEU A 5 1.16 10.02 9.71
CA LEU A 5 -0.01 9.83 10.57
C LEU A 5 -0.55 11.19 11.03
N SER A 6 -1.84 11.45 10.80
CA SER A 6 -2.43 12.79 10.97
C SER A 6 -3.06 13.04 12.34
N SER A 7 -2.89 12.15 13.33
CA SER A 7 -3.57 12.27 14.63
C SER A 7 -2.63 12.24 15.84
N GLY A 8 -2.85 13.19 16.76
CA GLY A 8 -2.29 13.19 18.11
C GLY A 8 -0.77 13.43 18.20
N ARG A 9 -0.10 12.77 19.14
CA ARG A 9 1.36 12.88 19.40
C ARG A 9 2.26 12.42 18.23
N HIS A 10 1.68 11.99 17.11
CA HIS A 10 2.37 11.30 16.02
C HIS A 10 2.40 12.11 14.70
N PHE A 11 2.19 13.43 14.76
CA PHE A 11 2.32 14.31 13.59
C PHE A 11 3.73 14.24 12.98
N GLY A 12 3.80 13.94 11.69
CA GLY A 12 5.06 13.92 10.94
C GLY A 12 5.88 12.64 11.11
N LEU A 13 5.41 11.67 11.90
CA LEU A 13 6.07 10.37 12.02
C LEU A 13 5.70 9.46 10.85
N PRO A 14 6.65 8.68 10.31
CA PRO A 14 6.35 7.64 9.34
C PRO A 14 5.42 6.60 9.94
N TYR A 15 4.70 5.88 9.08
CA TYR A 15 3.79 4.80 9.49
C TYR A 15 4.54 3.71 10.29
N ILE A 16 5.85 3.56 10.05
CA ILE A 16 6.74 2.68 10.82
C ILE A 16 7.93 3.47 11.34
N ASN A 17 8.17 3.38 12.65
CA ASN A 17 9.32 4.02 13.28
C ASN A 17 10.58 3.17 13.14
N ALA A 18 11.62 3.69 12.48
CA ALA A 18 12.92 3.02 12.39
C ALA A 18 13.58 2.78 13.76
N ALA A 19 13.35 3.67 14.73
CA ALA A 19 13.89 3.54 16.09
C ALA A 19 13.25 2.40 16.91
N ALA A 20 12.20 1.76 16.40
CA ALA A 20 11.63 0.56 17.01
C ALA A 20 12.50 -0.69 16.79
N PHE A 21 13.50 -0.61 15.91
CA PHE A 21 14.40 -1.70 15.58
C PHE A 21 15.79 -1.42 16.14
N GLN A 22 16.48 -2.48 16.56
CA GLN A 22 17.84 -2.42 17.08
C GLN A 22 18.66 -3.59 16.51
N PRO A 23 20.00 -3.42 16.39
CA PRO A 23 20.85 -4.49 15.90
C PRO A 23 20.85 -5.66 16.91
N PRO A 24 20.93 -6.93 16.46
CA PRO A 24 21.10 -8.05 17.38
C PRO A 24 22.38 -7.90 18.22
N PRO A 25 22.40 -8.41 19.47
CA PRO A 25 23.58 -8.25 20.33
C PRO A 25 24.83 -8.88 19.73
N VAL A 26 25.96 -8.20 19.88
CA VAL A 26 27.28 -8.67 19.43
C VAL A 26 28.21 -8.99 20.60
N ASP A 27 29.18 -9.88 20.37
CA ASP A 27 30.20 -10.26 21.34
C ASP A 27 31.35 -9.21 21.45
N ALA A 28 32.39 -9.55 22.22
CA ALA A 28 33.62 -8.77 22.38
C ALA A 28 34.35 -8.47 21.05
N ASN A 29 34.15 -9.32 20.05
CA ASN A 29 34.81 -9.31 18.75
C ASN A 29 33.93 -8.71 17.64
N GLY A 30 32.69 -8.33 17.94
CA GLY A 30 31.74 -7.75 16.99
C GLY A 30 30.93 -8.79 16.21
N ASN A 31 30.99 -10.07 16.57
CA ASN A 31 30.18 -11.11 15.93
C ASN A 31 28.78 -11.13 16.54
N PHE A 32 27.76 -11.32 15.72
CA PHE A 32 26.38 -11.50 16.19
C PHE A 32 26.27 -12.76 17.06
N THR A 33 25.68 -12.58 18.24
CA THR A 33 25.46 -13.66 19.21
C THR A 33 24.18 -14.45 18.97
N ARG A 34 23.23 -13.83 18.25
CA ARG A 34 21.95 -14.44 17.87
C ARG A 34 21.36 -13.71 16.65
N PHE A 35 20.35 -14.34 16.05
CA PHE A 35 19.48 -13.69 15.09
C PHE A 35 18.58 -12.63 15.75
N GLY A 36 18.02 -11.73 14.94
CA GLY A 36 16.96 -10.82 15.37
C GLY A 36 15.71 -11.56 15.83
N ASP A 37 14.88 -10.87 16.61
CA ASP A 37 13.64 -11.38 17.20
C ASP A 37 12.37 -10.74 16.60
N GLU A 38 12.51 -9.99 15.50
CA GLU A 38 11.37 -9.48 14.76
C GLU A 38 10.56 -10.65 14.17
N PRO A 39 9.25 -10.75 14.48
CA PRO A 39 8.41 -11.80 13.90
C PRO A 39 8.15 -11.52 12.42
N ASN A 40 7.98 -12.60 11.64
CA ASN A 40 7.59 -12.45 10.24
C ASN A 40 6.27 -11.68 10.15
N GLY A 41 6.34 -10.53 9.49
CA GLY A 41 5.17 -9.73 9.24
C GLY A 41 4.71 -8.85 10.39
N ALA A 42 5.65 -8.42 11.23
CA ALA A 42 5.47 -7.28 12.13
C ALA A 42 4.95 -6.04 11.39
N ILE A 43 5.27 -5.92 10.10
CA ILE A 43 4.90 -4.82 9.23
C ILE A 43 3.82 -5.26 8.25
N ARG A 44 2.77 -4.42 8.14
CA ARG A 44 1.59 -4.67 7.29
C ARG A 44 1.15 -3.38 6.62
N ALA A 45 0.61 -3.51 5.41
CA ALA A 45 -0.10 -2.43 4.74
C ALA A 45 -1.31 -1.94 5.56
N LEU A 46 -1.75 -0.73 5.26
CA LEU A 46 -3.00 -0.21 5.82
C LEU A 46 -4.19 -0.98 5.26
N ASN A 47 -5.28 -1.04 6.04
CA ASN A 47 -6.52 -1.61 5.55
C ASN A 47 -7.04 -0.80 4.36
N SER A 48 -7.43 -1.51 3.29
CA SER A 48 -7.96 -0.94 2.07
C SER A 48 -9.38 -1.46 1.84
N TRP A 49 -10.25 -0.59 1.35
CA TRP A 49 -11.59 -0.96 0.95
C TRP A 49 -12.03 -0.17 -0.28
N GLN A 50 -12.87 -0.82 -1.07
CA GLN A 50 -13.52 -0.27 -2.25
C GLN A 50 -14.96 -0.73 -2.30
N ILE A 51 -15.83 0.11 -2.85
CA ILE A 51 -17.19 -0.29 -3.21
C ILE A 51 -17.37 -0.02 -4.69
N ASP A 52 -17.76 -1.07 -5.41
CA ASP A 52 -18.02 -1.07 -6.84
C ASP A 52 -19.51 -1.30 -7.09
N LEU A 53 -20.07 -0.53 -8.01
CA LEU A 53 -21.50 -0.55 -8.34
C LEU A 53 -21.68 -0.87 -9.81
N ALA A 54 -22.53 -1.85 -10.12
CA ALA A 54 -22.99 -2.12 -11.48
C ALA A 54 -24.52 -2.09 -11.51
N LEU A 55 -25.08 -1.30 -12.42
CA LEU A 55 -26.52 -1.21 -12.65
C LEU A 55 -26.80 -1.40 -14.14
N THR A 56 -27.65 -2.37 -14.45
CA THR A 56 -28.14 -2.62 -15.81
C THR A 56 -29.66 -2.52 -15.83
N LYS A 57 -30.19 -1.83 -16.84
CA LYS A 57 -31.62 -1.75 -17.09
C LYS A 57 -31.95 -1.98 -18.55
N GLU A 58 -32.84 -2.92 -18.78
CA GLU A 58 -33.47 -3.12 -20.08
C GLU A 58 -34.81 -2.38 -20.13
N THR A 59 -35.01 -1.59 -21.19
CA THR A 59 -36.25 -0.88 -21.48
C THR A 59 -36.75 -1.30 -22.85
N LYS A 60 -37.98 -1.82 -22.93
CA LYS A 60 -38.61 -2.15 -24.21
C LYS A 60 -38.94 -0.85 -24.94
N LEU A 61 -38.42 -0.71 -26.16
CA LEU A 61 -38.75 0.43 -27.03
C LEU A 61 -39.99 0.09 -27.87
N THR A 62 -40.03 -1.13 -28.41
CA THR A 62 -41.14 -1.66 -29.21
C THR A 62 -41.37 -3.14 -28.87
N GLU A 63 -42.30 -3.79 -29.56
CA GLU A 63 -42.60 -5.22 -29.40
C GLU A 63 -41.42 -6.12 -29.80
N ARG A 64 -40.57 -5.65 -30.73
CA ARG A 64 -39.42 -6.40 -31.25
C ARG A 64 -38.07 -5.84 -30.79
N THR A 65 -38.03 -4.59 -30.35
CA THR A 65 -36.78 -3.90 -30.01
C THR A 65 -36.71 -3.53 -28.54
N SER A 66 -35.60 -3.87 -27.88
CA SER A 66 -35.29 -3.39 -26.53
C SER A 66 -33.93 -2.71 -26.46
N LEU A 67 -33.79 -1.78 -25.52
CA LEU A 67 -32.57 -1.06 -25.23
C LEU A 67 -32.08 -1.44 -23.84
N GLU A 68 -30.86 -1.95 -23.76
CA GLU A 68 -30.17 -2.24 -22.51
C GLU A 68 -29.15 -1.13 -22.26
N PHE A 69 -29.32 -0.43 -21.14
CA PHE A 69 -28.38 0.55 -20.63
C PHE A 69 -27.69 -0.03 -19.40
N ALA A 70 -26.36 -0.01 -19.36
CA ALA A 70 -25.60 -0.38 -18.18
C ALA A 70 -24.63 0.72 -17.77
N VAL A 71 -24.45 0.88 -16.48
CA VAL A 71 -23.43 1.73 -15.87
C VAL A 71 -22.66 0.92 -14.83
N GLN A 72 -21.34 1.06 -14.85
CA GLN A 72 -20.45 0.49 -13.84
C GLN A 72 -19.60 1.62 -13.26
N ALA A 73 -19.54 1.71 -11.92
CA ALA A 73 -18.74 2.68 -11.20
C ALA A 73 -17.81 1.92 -10.24
N PHE A 74 -16.50 2.06 -10.44
CA PHE A 74 -15.47 1.50 -9.59
C PHE A 74 -14.97 2.55 -8.61
N ASN A 75 -14.81 2.18 -7.35
CA ASN A 75 -14.49 3.12 -6.26
C ASN A 75 -15.50 4.29 -6.21
N ILE A 76 -16.79 3.97 -6.03
CA ILE A 76 -17.88 4.96 -6.11
C ILE A 76 -17.69 6.13 -5.12
N PHE A 77 -17.13 5.85 -3.95
CA PHE A 77 -16.85 6.84 -2.90
C PHE A 77 -15.57 7.64 -3.14
N ASN A 78 -14.81 7.35 -4.20
CA ASN A 78 -13.51 7.98 -4.46
C ASN A 78 -12.57 7.87 -3.25
N HIS A 79 -12.60 6.73 -2.55
CA HIS A 79 -11.77 6.46 -1.38
C HIS A 79 -10.34 6.15 -1.83
N ILE A 80 -9.35 6.81 -1.23
CA ILE A 80 -7.95 6.54 -1.53
C ILE A 80 -7.52 5.23 -0.86
N GLN A 81 -6.88 4.36 -1.64
CA GLN A 81 -6.34 3.11 -1.14
C GLN A 81 -4.83 3.19 -1.19
N LEU A 82 -4.27 3.35 0.00
CA LEU A 82 -2.83 3.50 0.21
C LEU A 82 -2.16 2.14 0.02
N GLY A 83 -0.97 2.16 -0.58
CA GLY A 83 -0.16 0.97 -0.73
C GLY A 83 0.67 0.69 0.51
N ASP A 84 1.77 -0.02 0.28
CA ASP A 84 2.59 -0.55 1.35
C ASP A 84 3.63 0.48 1.82
N PRO A 85 4.04 0.41 3.10
CA PRO A 85 5.16 1.21 3.58
C PRO A 85 6.42 0.86 2.78
N GLY A 86 7.09 1.89 2.27
CA GLY A 86 8.29 1.75 1.47
C GLY A 86 9.58 1.80 2.31
N ASN A 87 10.68 1.43 1.64
CA ASN A 87 12.06 1.58 2.12
C ASN A 87 12.31 0.98 3.51
N LEU A 88 11.97 -0.30 3.67
CA LEU A 88 12.09 -1.07 4.92
C LEU A 88 13.53 -1.55 5.24
N THR A 89 14.53 -0.92 4.62
CA THR A 89 15.93 -1.30 4.80
C THR A 89 16.55 -0.47 5.90
N LEU A 90 17.08 -1.15 6.92
CA LEU A 90 17.93 -0.57 7.95
C LEU A 90 19.37 -1.04 7.71
N ALA A 91 20.30 -0.09 7.61
CA ALA A 91 21.71 -0.37 7.44
C ALA A 91 22.44 -0.27 8.77
N TYR A 92 23.40 -1.15 8.99
CA TYR A 92 24.33 -1.02 10.11
C TYR A 92 25.25 0.19 9.86
N VAL A 93 25.35 1.06 10.86
CA VAL A 93 26.30 2.17 10.84
C VAL A 93 27.42 1.88 11.82
N ASP A 94 28.65 1.84 11.32
CA ASP A 94 29.84 1.83 12.17
C ASP A 94 30.06 3.25 12.71
N THR A 95 29.92 3.41 14.02
CA THR A 95 30.06 4.71 14.71
C THR A 95 31.44 4.89 15.35
N THR A 96 32.46 4.17 14.86
CA THR A 96 33.87 4.27 15.25
C THR A 96 34.15 3.89 16.70
N VAL A 97 34.31 2.59 16.96
CA VAL A 97 35.52 1.94 17.52
C VAL A 97 35.36 0.44 17.20
N ALA A 98 36.13 -0.06 16.23
CA ALA A 98 36.20 -1.46 15.79
C ALA A 98 34.92 -2.08 15.22
N ASN A 99 34.60 -1.82 13.93
CA ASN A 99 33.82 -2.72 13.04
C ASN A 99 32.61 -3.41 13.71
N ARG A 100 31.91 -2.69 14.58
CA ARG A 100 30.83 -3.22 15.42
C ARG A 100 29.53 -2.60 14.95
N PRO A 101 28.51 -3.41 14.62
CA PRO A 101 27.18 -2.89 14.32
C PRO A 101 26.56 -2.29 15.58
N GLY A 102 26.88 -1.02 15.86
CA GLY A 102 26.47 -0.32 17.09
C GLY A 102 25.14 0.40 16.99
N SER A 103 24.66 0.68 15.77
CA SER A 103 23.38 1.33 15.52
C SER A 103 22.84 0.96 14.14
N LEU A 104 21.52 1.02 14.00
CA LEU A 104 20.81 0.93 12.73
C LEU A 104 20.45 2.35 12.26
N ALA A 105 20.72 2.66 11.00
CA ALA A 105 20.21 3.86 10.35
C ALA A 105 19.23 3.49 9.24
N SER A 106 18.15 4.25 9.16
CA SER A 106 17.22 4.16 8.03
C SER A 106 17.79 4.86 6.81
N ALA A 107 17.68 4.22 5.65
CA ALA A 107 17.67 4.98 4.40
C ALA A 107 16.47 5.95 4.42
N GLY A 108 16.65 7.16 3.91
CA GLY A 108 15.61 8.21 3.98
C GLY A 108 14.25 7.72 3.46
N GLY A 109 13.18 8.00 4.21
CA GLY A 109 11.82 7.56 3.85
C GLY A 109 11.41 6.18 4.35
N PHE A 110 12.13 5.61 5.34
CA PHE A 110 11.73 4.36 5.99
C PHE A 110 10.32 4.43 6.56
N GLY A 111 9.51 3.40 6.25
CA GLY A 111 8.17 3.27 6.81
C GLY A 111 7.18 4.30 6.28
N ILE A 112 7.48 5.00 5.18
CA ILE A 112 6.58 5.97 4.56
C ILE A 112 5.76 5.27 3.47
N ILE A 113 4.45 5.55 3.46
CA ILE A 113 3.58 5.17 2.34
C ILE A 113 3.52 6.35 1.36
N SER A 114 3.97 6.11 0.13
CA SER A 114 4.05 7.12 -0.94
C SER A 114 3.29 6.73 -2.21
N THR A 115 2.70 5.53 -2.25
CA THR A 115 2.00 4.98 -3.41
C THR A 115 0.57 4.55 -3.06
N THR A 116 -0.25 4.31 -4.09
CA THR A 116 -1.51 3.56 -3.92
C THR A 116 -1.24 2.05 -4.03
N VAL A 117 -2.18 1.23 -3.58
CA VAL A 117 -2.03 -0.25 -3.58
C VAL A 117 -1.78 -0.83 -4.98
N ASN A 118 -2.25 -0.16 -6.05
CA ASN A 118 -2.01 -0.61 -7.43
C ASN A 118 -0.59 -0.32 -7.97
N PHE A 119 0.15 0.56 -7.31
CA PHE A 119 1.46 1.04 -7.77
C PHE A 119 2.52 0.91 -6.67
N ASN A 120 2.36 -0.03 -5.76
CA ASN A 120 3.33 -0.28 -4.71
C ASN A 120 4.55 -1.04 -5.29
N ASN A 121 5.71 -0.78 -4.69
CA ASN A 121 7.01 -1.16 -5.26
C ASN A 121 7.45 -2.57 -4.85
N ASN A 122 6.54 -3.32 -4.21
CA ASN A 122 6.82 -4.56 -3.49
C ASN A 122 6.08 -5.76 -4.06
N ASN A 123 6.10 -5.92 -5.40
CA ASN A 123 5.76 -7.15 -6.15
C ASN A 123 4.41 -7.83 -5.78
N ASP A 124 3.53 -7.16 -5.08
CA ASP A 124 2.16 -7.59 -4.78
C ASP A 124 1.14 -6.97 -5.74
N ASN A 125 1.64 -6.30 -6.79
CA ASN A 125 0.84 -5.90 -7.94
C ASN A 125 0.45 -7.13 -8.80
N GLY A 126 -0.45 -7.95 -8.26
CA GLY A 126 -1.08 -9.07 -8.98
C GLY A 126 -2.15 -8.64 -9.98
N ALA A 127 -2.34 -7.33 -10.20
CA ALA A 127 -3.40 -6.78 -11.02
C ALA A 127 -2.86 -5.87 -12.14
N SER A 128 -3.49 -5.92 -13.32
CA SER A 128 -3.11 -5.07 -14.45
C SER A 128 -3.31 -3.59 -14.09
N PRO A 129 -2.46 -2.65 -14.56
CA PRO A 129 -2.58 -1.22 -14.28
C PRO A 129 -3.92 -0.57 -14.65
N ASN A 130 -4.82 -1.27 -15.35
CA ASN A 130 -6.15 -0.78 -15.67
C ASN A 130 -7.31 -1.48 -14.91
N THR A 131 -7.04 -2.62 -14.27
CA THR A 131 -8.07 -3.40 -13.57
C THR A 131 -7.59 -3.75 -12.17
N GLY A 132 -8.30 -3.32 -11.12
CA GLY A 132 -7.94 -3.67 -9.76
C GLY A 132 -8.34 -2.61 -8.74
N THR A 133 -7.96 -2.85 -7.50
CA THR A 133 -8.09 -1.92 -6.38
C THR A 133 -6.97 -0.86 -6.47
N GLY A 134 -7.18 0.35 -5.94
CA GLY A 134 -6.14 1.39 -5.87
C GLY A 134 -6.00 2.29 -7.10
N LEU A 135 -6.90 2.16 -8.06
CA LEU A 135 -7.01 3.05 -9.21
C LEU A 135 -7.86 4.30 -8.89
N PRO A 136 -7.68 5.40 -9.67
CA PRO A 136 -8.63 6.51 -9.66
C PRO A 136 -10.05 6.01 -9.96
N ARG A 137 -11.08 6.69 -9.44
CA ARG A 137 -12.49 6.35 -9.71
C ARG A 137 -12.75 6.26 -11.21
N GLN A 138 -13.34 5.15 -11.64
CA GLN A 138 -13.71 4.92 -13.04
C GLN A 138 -15.21 4.74 -13.17
N ILE A 139 -15.80 5.30 -14.23
CA ILE A 139 -17.20 5.11 -14.56
C ILE A 139 -17.28 4.70 -16.03
N GLN A 140 -17.96 3.58 -16.28
CA GLN A 140 -18.12 2.98 -17.60
C GLN A 140 -19.61 2.88 -17.95
N PHE A 141 -19.91 3.08 -19.22
CA PHE A 141 -21.27 3.05 -19.75
C PHE A 141 -21.37 2.06 -20.91
N MET A 142 -22.50 1.39 -21.02
CA MET A 142 -22.83 0.51 -22.13
C MET A 142 -24.24 0.80 -22.62
N VAL A 143 -24.39 0.79 -23.94
CA VAL A 143 -25.69 0.77 -24.61
C VAL A 143 -25.71 -0.42 -25.55
N ARG A 144 -26.78 -1.22 -25.50
CA ARG A 144 -27.00 -2.34 -26.42
C ARG A 144 -28.42 -2.29 -26.94
N VAL A 145 -28.57 -2.41 -28.25
CA VAL A 145 -29.86 -2.58 -28.93
C VAL A 145 -30.07 -4.08 -29.18
N LYS A 146 -31.23 -4.60 -28.80
CA LYS A 146 -31.68 -5.97 -29.08
C LYS A 146 -32.87 -5.91 -30.03
N PHE A 147 -32.89 -6.75 -31.06
CA PHE A 147 -33.92 -6.80 -32.10
C PHE A 147 -34.31 -8.24 -32.42
#